data_AF-A0A9D7Y7E9-F1
#
_entry.id   AF-A0A9D7Y7E9-F1
#
_cell.length_a   1.000
_cell.length_b   1.000
_cell.length_c   1.000
_cell.angle_alpha   90.00
_cell.angle_beta   90.00
_cell.angle_gamma   90.00
#
_symmetry.space_group_name_H-M   'P 1'
#
loop_
_entity.id
_entity.type
_entity.pdbx_description
1 polymer ?
#
loop_
_entity_poly.entity_id
_entity_poly.type
_entity_poly.pdbx_seq_one_letter_code
_entity_poly.pdbx_strand_id
1 'polypeptide(L)' 'MDPDLGEKKQKANAYLRYSGIAFQMAAVVALAIFAGKWLDTKFSLSKPVFTIVLVFLFFSGYMYKLYMELNKEK' A
#
# COMPACT_ATOMS: atom_id res chain seq x y z
N MET A 1 1.14 19.60 -37.20
CA MET A 1 0.75 19.08 -35.88
C MET A 1 1.57 19.80 -34.83
N ASP A 2 0.94 20.63 -34.00
CA ASP A 2 1.62 21.38 -32.94
C ASP A 2 2.16 20.43 -31.86
N PRO A 3 3.49 20.35 -31.66
CA PRO A 3 4.09 19.41 -30.71
C PRO A 3 3.73 19.71 -29.23
N ASP A 4 3.19 20.89 -28.91
CA ASP A 4 2.90 21.35 -27.54
C ASP A 4 1.69 20.66 -26.87
N LEU A 5 0.73 20.14 -27.65
CA LEU A 5 -0.49 19.50 -27.12
C LEU A 5 -0.24 18.09 -26.55
N GLY A 6 0.76 17.38 -27.06
CA GLY A 6 1.11 16.03 -26.61
C GLY A 6 1.78 16.01 -25.24
N GLU A 7 2.71 16.95 -25.00
CA GLU A 7 3.45 17.04 -23.74
C GLU A 7 2.57 17.46 -22.56
N LYS A 8 1.65 18.42 -22.75
CA LYS A 8 0.72 18.84 -21.68
C LYS A 8 -0.21 17.71 -21.23
N LYS A 9 -0.73 16.90 -22.16
CA LYS A 9 -1.54 15.72 -21.84
C LYS A 9 -0.74 14.65 -21.09
N GLN A 10 0.52 14.41 -21.47
CA GLN A 10 1.39 13.48 -20.75
C GLN A 10 1.69 13.95 -19.32
N LYS A 11 1.99 15.24 -19.13
CA LYS A 11 2.24 15.81 -17.80
C LYS A 11 0.98 15.80 -16.93
N ALA A 12 -0.18 16.12 -17.48
CA ALA A 12 -1.46 16.01 -16.77
C ALA A 12 -1.78 14.57 -16.37
N ASN A 13 -1.56 13.60 -17.25
CA ASN A 13 -1.73 12.17 -16.94
C ASN A 13 -0.75 11.68 -15.88
N ALA A 14 0.49 12.15 -15.89
CA ALA A 14 1.47 11.83 -14.85
C ALA A 14 1.00 12.33 -13.48
N TYR A 15 0.55 13.58 -13.38
CA TYR A 15 0.00 14.14 -12.14
C TYR A 15 -1.22 13.37 -11.64
N LEU A 16 -2.19 13.07 -12.51
CA LEU A 16 -3.35 12.25 -12.14
C LEU A 16 -2.94 10.86 -11.66
N ARG A 17 -1.95 10.23 -12.31
CA ARG A 17 -1.45 8.91 -11.94
C ARG A 17 -0.77 8.93 -10.57
N TYR A 18 0.07 9.93 -10.29
CA TYR A 18 0.72 10.06 -8.98
C TYR A 18 -0.29 10.33 -7.87
N SER A 19 -1.30 11.17 -8.12
CA SER A 19 -2.42 11.37 -7.19
C SER A 19 -3.20 10.07 -6.94
N GLY A 20 -3.42 9.26 -7.98
CA GLY A 20 -4.06 7.95 -7.84
C GLY A 20 -3.24 6.96 -7.00
N ILE A 21 -1.93 6.91 -7.18
CA ILE A 21 -1.02 6.09 -6.37
C ILE A 21 -1.00 6.58 -4.92
N ALA A 22 -0.91 7.89 -4.69
CA ALA A 22 -0.95 8.47 -3.35
C ALA A 22 -2.27 8.16 -2.64
N PHE A 23 -3.40 8.24 -3.35
CA PHE A 23 -4.71 7.88 -2.82
C PHE A 23 -4.82 6.40 -2.50
N GLN A 24 -4.31 5.53 -3.37
CA GLN A 24 -4.25 4.08 -3.14
C GLN A 24 -3.43 3.77 -1.88
N MET A 25 -2.24 4.36 -1.74
CA MET A 25 -1.39 4.18 -0.57
C MET A 25 -2.06 4.70 0.71
N ALA A 26 -2.69 5.87 0.66
CA ALA A 26 -3.42 6.43 1.79
C ALA A 26 -4.58 5.53 2.22
N ALA A 27 -5.35 4.99 1.28
CA ALA A 27 -6.44 4.06 1.55
C ALA A 27 -5.94 2.76 2.21
N VAL A 28 -4.85 2.17 1.69
CA VAL A 28 -4.24 0.96 2.26
C VAL A 28 -3.76 1.21 3.70
N VAL A 29 -3.08 2.34 3.95
CA VAL A 29 -2.60 2.71 5.29
C VAL A 29 -3.77 2.96 6.25
N ALA A 30 -4.79 3.69 5.81
CA ALA A 30 -5.98 3.95 6.61
C ALA A 30 -6.69 2.64 6.99
N LEU A 31 -6.85 1.72 6.03
CA LEU A 31 -7.41 0.39 6.28
C LEU A 31 -6.56 -0.43 7.25
N ALA A 32 -5.22 -0.41 7.11
CA ALA A 32 -4.33 -1.13 8.01
C ALA A 32 -4.42 -0.62 9.46
N ILE A 33 -4.41 0.71 9.65
CA ILE A 33 -4.55 1.33 10.97
C ILE A 33 -5.93 1.03 11.57
N PHE A 34 -6.98 1.17 10.77
CA PHE A 34 -8.35 0.94 11.23
C PHE A 34 -8.58 -0.54 11.57
N ALA A 35 -8.12 -1.45 10.72
CA ALA A 35 -8.19 -2.88 10.97
C ALA A 35 -7.39 -3.28 12.22
N GLY A 36 -6.16 -2.78 12.37
CA GLY A 36 -5.34 -3.02 13.56
C GLY A 36 -6.03 -2.55 14.85
N LYS A 37 -6.53 -1.31 14.87
CA LYS A 37 -7.24 -0.76 16.03
C LYS A 37 -8.55 -1.47 16.32
N TRP A 38 -9.35 -1.80 15.30
CA TRP A 38 -10.61 -2.52 15.47
C TRP A 38 -10.37 -3.89 16.09
N LEU A 39 -9.32 -4.58 15.65
CA LEU A 39 -8.96 -5.91 16.11
C LEU A 39 -8.36 -5.87 17.52
N ASP A 40 -7.49 -4.90 17.82
CA ASP A 40 -6.97 -4.65 19.18
C ASP A 40 -8.12 -4.34 20.17
N THR A 41 -9.12 -3.55 19.74
CA THR A 41 -10.28 -3.18 20.58
C THR A 41 -11.24 -4.34 20.79
N LYS A 42 -11.56 -5.11 19.73
CA LYS A 42 -12.52 -6.22 19.78
C LYS A 42 -12.09 -7.31 20.75
N PHE A 43 -10.79 -7.54 20.89
CA PHE A 43 -10.28 -8.54 21.81
C PHE A 43 -9.90 -7.97 23.19
N SER A 44 -10.08 -6.66 23.43
CA SER A 44 -9.83 -6.00 24.73
C SER A 44 -8.48 -6.35 25.36
N LEU A 45 -7.45 -6.60 24.54
CA LEU A 45 -6.14 -6.88 25.07
C LEU A 45 -5.53 -5.57 25.57
N SER A 46 -5.09 -5.56 26.83
CA SER A 46 -4.25 -4.47 27.37
C SER A 46 -2.91 -4.30 26.65
N LYS A 47 -2.56 -5.23 25.75
CA LYS A 47 -1.33 -5.19 24.95
C LYS A 47 -1.69 -5.25 23.45
N PRO A 48 -0.96 -4.52 22.58
CA PRO A 48 -1.25 -4.42 21.14
C PRO A 48 -0.79 -5.69 20.38
N VAL A 49 -1.33 -6.84 20.77
CA VAL A 49 -0.93 -8.15 20.22
C VAL A 49 -1.39 -8.29 18.78
N PHE A 50 -2.55 -7.75 18.39
CA PHE A 50 -2.96 -7.81 16.99
C PHE A 50 -2.10 -6.93 16.11
N THR A 51 -1.69 -5.76 16.59
CA THR A 51 -0.68 -4.96 15.89
C THR A 51 0.60 -5.77 15.64
N ILE A 52 1.10 -6.53 16.64
CA ILE A 52 2.29 -7.39 16.49
C ILE A 52 2.06 -8.50 15.45
N VAL A 53 0.94 -9.21 15.54
CA VAL A 53 0.59 -10.30 14.60
C VAL A 53 0.44 -9.75 13.18
N LEU A 54 -0.24 -8.61 13.03
CA LEU A 54 -0.48 -7.98 11.74
C LEU A 54 0.85 -7.53 11.11
N VAL A 55 1.74 -6.90 11.89
CA VAL A 55 3.10 -6.57 11.43
C VAL A 55 3.86 -7.83 10.98
N PHE A 56 3.83 -8.91 11.76
CA PHE A 56 4.46 -10.17 11.39
C PHE A 56 3.88 -10.78 10.10
N LEU A 57 2.57 -10.68 9.92
CA LEU A 57 1.85 -11.22 8.77
C LEU A 57 2.16 -10.41 7.50
N PHE A 58 2.16 -9.07 7.61
CA PHE A 58 2.61 -8.18 6.54
C PHE A 58 4.08 -8.40 6.18
N PHE A 59 4.95 -8.52 7.18
CA PHE A 59 6.36 -8.80 6.98
C PHE A 59 6.58 -10.13 6.27
N SER A 60 5.92 -11.20 6.72
CA SER A 60 6.01 -12.52 6.11
C SER A 60 5.46 -12.52 4.67
N GLY A 61 4.33 -11.84 4.44
CA GLY A 61 3.75 -11.69 3.10
C GLY A 61 4.67 -10.91 2.15
N TYR A 62 5.33 -9.86 2.64
CA TYR A 62 6.29 -9.08 1.85
C TYR A 62 7.53 -9.91 1.53
N MET A 63 8.05 -10.68 2.49
CA MET A 63 9.15 -11.61 2.27
C MET A 63 8.81 -12.68 1.24
N TYR A 64 7.60 -13.24 1.30
CA TYR A 64 7.13 -14.20 0.31
C TYR A 64 7.02 -13.56 -1.08
N LYS A 65 6.46 -12.34 -1.17
CA LYS A 65 6.38 -11.62 -2.43
C LYS A 65 7.76 -11.37 -3.02
N LEU A 66 8.71 -10.90 -2.21
CA LEU A 66 10.09 -10.65 -2.64
C LEU A 66 10.76 -11.94 -3.10
N TYR A 67 10.60 -13.04 -2.35
CA TYR A 67 11.10 -14.35 -2.75
C TYR A 67 10.54 -14.79 -4.10
N MET A 68 9.22 -14.64 -4.28
CA MET A 68 8.56 -14.99 -5.54
C MET A 68 9.03 -14.09 -6.69
N GLU A 69 9.18 -12.79 -6.46
CA GLU A 69 9.63 -11.80 -7.45
C GLU A 69 11.07 -12.10 -7.89
N LEU A 70 11.98 -12.38 -6.95
CA LEU A 70 13.34 -12.82 -7.23
C LEU A 70 13.39 -14.16 -7.97
N ASN A 71 12.49 -15.10 -7.65
CA ASN A 71 12.41 -16.39 -8.34
C ASN A 71 11.72 -16.30 -9.71
N LYS A 72 10.99 -15.21 -9.99
CA LYS A 72 10.32 -14.96 -11.27
C LYS A 72 11.25 -14.34 -12.31
N GLU A 73 12.36 -13.76 -11.88
CA GLU A 73 13.41 -13.19 -12.75
C GLU A 73 14.49 -14.23 -13.15
N LYS A 74 14.31 -15.51 -12.83
CA LYS A 74 15.06 -16.64 -13.40
C LYS A 74 14.22 -17.40 -14.42
#